data_AF-A0AAU5FDC3-F1
#
_entry.id   AF-A0AAU5FDC3-F1
#
_cell.length_a   1.000
_cell.length_b   1.000
_cell.length_c   1.000
_cell.angle_alpha   90.00
_cell.angle_beta   90.00
_cell.angle_gamma   90.00
#
_symmetry.space_group_name_H-M   'P 1'
#
loop_
_entity.id
_entity.type
_entity.pdbx_description
1 polymer ?
#
loop_
_entity_poly.entity_id
_entity_poly.type
_entity_poly.pdbx_seq_one_letter_code
_entity_poly.pdbx_strand_id
1 'polypeptide(L)'
;MDSELVFGSFGQMDERQGLFGRPSKSQRALQERAELDVAKLLVSARKQDVTGALRKRITENGLRDARDVLELLKELSGGDEMMARALLPIYSEFARQTARDVRDFGREFGL
;
A
#
# COMPACT_ATOMS: atom_id res chain seq x y z
N MET A 1 37.70 20.63 -55.58
CA MET A 1 37.71 19.51 -56.54
C MET A 1 36.28 19.27 -56.94
N ASP A 2 35.90 19.80 -58.10
CA ASP A 2 34.68 19.43 -58.80
C ASP A 2 34.79 17.99 -59.30
N SER A 3 33.69 17.24 -59.24
CA SER A 3 33.25 16.27 -60.24
C SER A 3 31.87 15.75 -59.85
N GLU A 4 30.87 16.26 -60.53
CA GLU A 4 29.54 15.67 -60.65
C GLU A 4 29.62 14.23 -61.17
N LEU A 5 28.72 13.38 -60.67
CA LEU A 5 28.04 12.39 -61.49
C LEU A 5 26.53 12.50 -61.23
N VAL A 6 25.88 13.22 -62.13
CA VAL A 6 24.44 13.26 -62.38
C VAL A 6 24.02 11.94 -63.04
N PHE A 7 22.92 11.31 -62.59
CA PHE A 7 21.76 10.89 -63.42
C PHE A 7 20.83 9.94 -62.66
N GLY A 8 19.54 10.27 -62.53
CA GLY A 8 18.59 9.33 -61.94
C GLY A 8 17.17 9.78 -61.61
N SER A 9 16.51 10.49 -62.52
CA SER A 9 15.04 10.53 -62.68
C SER A 9 14.17 11.18 -61.58
N PHE A 10 13.51 12.26 -61.98
CA PHE A 10 12.16 12.60 -61.50
C PHE A 10 11.25 11.36 -61.57
N GLY A 11 10.60 11.02 -60.47
CA GLY A 11 9.69 9.88 -60.43
C GLY A 11 9.12 9.65 -59.04
N GLN A 12 7.92 10.20 -58.83
CA GLN A 12 6.93 9.78 -57.84
C GLN A 12 7.24 10.14 -56.38
N MET A 13 6.54 11.19 -55.93
CA MET A 13 5.90 11.21 -54.63
C MET A 13 5.38 9.80 -54.31
N ASP A 14 5.91 9.17 -53.27
CA ASP A 14 5.29 7.99 -52.70
C ASP A 14 5.05 8.23 -51.20
N GLU A 15 3.78 8.20 -50.87
CA GLU A 15 3.11 8.62 -49.65
C GLU A 15 3.48 7.75 -48.43
N ARG A 16 4.74 7.78 -47.99
CA ARG A 16 5.17 6.97 -46.82
C ARG A 16 5.21 7.74 -45.50
N GLN A 17 4.45 8.83 -45.38
CA GLN A 17 4.23 9.54 -44.11
C GLN A 17 2.98 9.07 -43.32
N GLY A 18 2.39 7.91 -43.66
CA GLY A 18 1.13 7.44 -43.05
C GLY A 18 1.22 6.27 -42.05
N LEU A 19 2.41 5.78 -41.69
CA LEU A 19 2.55 4.50 -40.95
C LEU A 19 2.29 4.55 -39.44
N PHE A 20 1.97 5.72 -38.88
CA PHE A 20 1.36 5.81 -37.54
C PHE A 20 -0.08 6.30 -37.70
N GLY A 21 -0.91 5.42 -38.26
CA GLY A 21 -2.35 5.63 -38.32
C GLY A 21 -2.88 5.94 -36.92
N ARG A 22 -3.61 7.05 -36.79
CA ARG A 22 -4.30 7.44 -35.56
C ARG A 22 -5.01 6.19 -34.99
N PRO A 23 -4.80 5.85 -33.71
CA PRO A 23 -5.38 4.65 -33.14
C PRO A 23 -6.89 4.66 -33.35
N SER A 24 -7.41 3.52 -33.78
CA SER A 24 -8.83 3.36 -34.09
C SER A 24 -9.67 3.66 -32.83
N LYS A 25 -10.95 4.00 -33.01
CA LYS A 25 -11.83 4.28 -31.86
C LYS A 25 -11.86 3.11 -30.86
N SER A 26 -11.78 1.86 -31.34
CA SER A 26 -11.73 0.67 -30.48
C SER A 26 -10.39 0.53 -29.75
N GLN A 27 -9.26 0.84 -30.41
CA GLN A 27 -7.95 0.82 -29.77
C GLN A 27 -7.82 1.87 -28.67
N ARG A 28 -8.35 3.10 -28.90
CA ARG A 28 -8.39 4.14 -27.87
C ARG A 28 -9.25 3.76 -26.68
N ALA A 29 -10.45 3.22 -26.92
CA ALA A 29 -11.32 2.78 -25.83
C ALA A 29 -10.71 1.63 -25.00
N LEU A 30 -9.93 0.75 -25.64
CA LEU A 30 -9.23 -0.34 -24.96
C LEU A 30 -8.04 0.18 -24.14
N GLN A 31 -7.31 1.16 -24.68
CA GLN A 31 -6.23 1.84 -23.98
C GLN A 31 -6.74 2.64 -22.76
N GLU A 32 -7.82 3.42 -22.91
CA GLU A 32 -8.45 4.15 -21.81
C GLU A 32 -8.92 3.21 -20.69
N ARG A 33 -9.48 2.03 -21.04
CA ARG A 33 -9.84 1.01 -20.05
C ARG A 33 -8.61 0.45 -19.32
N ALA A 34 -7.55 0.13 -20.06
CA ALA A 34 -6.32 -0.38 -19.47
C ALA A 34 -5.67 0.64 -18.52
N GLU A 35 -5.65 1.92 -18.91
CA GLU A 35 -5.16 3.01 -18.06
C GLU A 35 -5.99 3.16 -16.78
N LEU A 36 -7.32 3.07 -16.87
CA LEU A 36 -8.20 3.08 -15.71
C LEU A 36 -7.97 1.88 -14.79
N ASP A 37 -7.75 0.69 -15.33
CA ASP A 37 -7.52 -0.51 -14.54
C ASP A 37 -6.15 -0.47 -13.85
N VAL A 38 -5.10 0.02 -14.54
CA VAL A 38 -3.80 0.30 -13.92
C VAL A 38 -3.93 1.33 -12.80
N ALA A 39 -4.67 2.42 -13.02
CA ALA A 39 -4.89 3.43 -11.99
C ALA A 39 -5.62 2.85 -10.76
N LYS A 40 -6.65 2.02 -10.95
CA LYS A 40 -7.33 1.32 -9.85
C LYS A 40 -6.40 0.40 -9.08
N LEU A 41 -5.55 -0.37 -9.79
CA LEU A 41 -4.58 -1.27 -9.17
C LEU A 41 -3.58 -0.48 -8.33
N LEU A 42 -3.03 0.62 -8.84
CA LEU A 42 -2.11 1.49 -8.10
C LEU A 42 -2.77 2.11 -6.85
N VAL A 43 -4.02 2.58 -6.96
CA VAL A 43 -4.77 3.08 -5.81
C VAL A 43 -5.00 1.98 -4.78
N SER A 44 -5.31 0.76 -5.22
CA SER A 44 -5.49 -0.39 -4.32
C SER A 44 -4.19 -0.78 -3.61
N ALA A 45 -3.06 -0.81 -4.34
CA ALA A 45 -1.75 -1.12 -3.79
C ALA A 45 -1.35 -0.08 -2.74
N ARG A 46 -1.53 1.21 -3.05
CA ARG A 46 -1.26 2.29 -2.10
C ARG A 46 -2.17 2.23 -0.87
N LYS A 47 -3.44 1.85 -1.03
CA LYS A 47 -4.35 1.61 0.11
C LYS A 47 -3.84 0.47 0.98
N GLN A 48 -3.39 -0.64 0.38
CA GLN A 48 -2.82 -1.78 1.10
C GLN A 48 -1.55 -1.38 1.87
N ASP A 49 -0.65 -0.62 1.26
CA ASP A 49 0.58 -0.16 1.91
C ASP A 49 0.30 0.73 3.12
N VAL A 50 -0.61 1.69 2.97
CA VAL A 50 -1.02 2.58 4.07
C VAL A 50 -1.70 1.80 5.18
N THR A 51 -2.56 0.85 4.84
CA THR A 51 -3.26 -0.02 5.81
C THR A 51 -2.25 -0.89 6.57
N GLY A 52 -1.26 -1.45 5.88
CA GLY A 52 -0.18 -2.22 6.48
C GLY A 52 0.68 -1.39 7.44
N ALA A 53 1.06 -0.18 7.03
CA ALA A 53 1.82 0.75 7.87
C ALA A 53 1.02 1.17 9.12
N LEU A 54 -0.27 1.43 8.97
CA LEU A 54 -1.15 1.80 10.08
C LEU A 54 -1.35 0.64 11.05
N ARG A 55 -1.61 -0.57 10.54
CA ARG A 55 -1.69 -1.79 11.36
C ARG A 55 -0.40 -2.01 12.15
N LYS A 56 0.76 -1.88 11.50
CA LYS A 56 2.06 -1.99 12.17
C LYS A 56 2.19 -0.98 13.32
N ARG A 57 1.88 0.29 13.07
CA ARG A 57 1.98 1.35 14.08
C ARG A 57 1.05 1.11 15.27
N ILE A 58 -0.18 0.66 15.01
CA ILE A 58 -1.15 0.34 16.07
C ILE A 58 -0.69 -0.84 16.89
N THR A 59 -0.19 -1.90 16.25
CA THR A 59 0.42 -3.03 16.96
C THR A 59 1.59 -2.59 17.82
N GLU A 60 2.50 -1.77 17.29
CA GLU A 60 3.65 -1.26 18.05
C GLU A 60 3.22 -0.44 19.26
N ASN A 61 2.22 0.43 19.11
CA ASN A 61 1.67 1.20 20.22
C ASN A 61 1.00 0.29 21.26
N GLY A 62 0.12 -0.62 20.83
CA GLY A 62 -0.56 -1.53 21.76
C GLY A 62 0.40 -2.45 22.53
N LEU A 63 1.50 -2.87 21.90
CA LEU A 63 2.56 -3.63 22.57
C LEU A 63 3.31 -2.77 23.61
N ARG A 64 3.55 -1.48 23.33
CA ARG A 64 4.13 -0.56 24.32
C ARG A 64 3.19 -0.35 25.49
N ASP A 65 1.91 -0.10 25.23
CA ASP A 65 0.93 0.10 26.30
C ASP A 65 0.82 -1.15 27.19
N ALA A 66 0.81 -2.36 26.60
CA ALA A 66 0.82 -3.60 27.38
C ALA A 66 2.08 -3.74 28.23
N ARG A 67 3.23 -3.37 27.70
CA ARG A 67 4.48 -3.36 28.47
C ARG A 67 4.43 -2.36 29.62
N ASP A 68 3.97 -1.14 29.38
CA ASP A 68 3.91 -0.08 30.39
C ASP A 68 2.97 -0.48 31.54
N VAL A 69 1.82 -1.08 31.23
CA VAL A 69 0.89 -1.60 32.25
C VAL A 69 1.52 -2.77 33.03
N LEU A 70 2.30 -3.63 32.38
CA LEU A 70 3.02 -4.70 33.07
C LEU A 70 4.10 -4.16 34.01
N GLU A 71 4.83 -3.11 33.60
CA GLU A 71 5.81 -2.42 34.44
C GLU A 71 5.11 -1.78 35.65
N LEU A 72 3.99 -1.08 35.43
CA LEU A 72 3.17 -0.52 36.51
C LEU A 72 2.67 -1.61 37.49
N LEU A 73 2.26 -2.77 36.98
CA LEU A 73 1.87 -3.90 37.85
C LEU A 73 3.03 -4.36 38.74
N LYS A 74 4.25 -4.41 38.21
CA LYS A 74 5.44 -4.78 39.00
C LYS A 74 5.76 -3.74 40.06
N GLU A 75 5.66 -2.46 39.71
CA GLU A 75 5.86 -1.36 40.66
C GLU A 75 4.82 -1.37 41.77
N LEU A 76 3.53 -1.54 41.43
CA LEU A 76 2.42 -1.58 42.38
C LEU A 76 2.44 -2.83 43.25
N SER A 77 2.85 -3.97 42.71
CA SER A 77 2.99 -5.18 43.52
C SER A 77 4.18 -5.10 44.48
N GLY A 78 5.21 -4.30 44.19
CA GLY A 78 6.35 -4.11 45.10
C GLY A 78 7.08 -5.41 45.48
N GLY A 79 6.94 -6.46 44.67
CA GLY A 79 7.43 -7.82 44.98
C GLY A 79 6.51 -8.66 45.87
N ASP A 80 5.36 -8.15 46.30
CA ASP A 80 4.33 -8.90 47.02
C ASP A 80 3.58 -9.84 46.06
N GLU A 81 3.68 -11.14 46.31
CA GLU A 81 3.08 -12.17 45.48
C GLU A 81 1.54 -12.18 45.56
N MET A 82 0.95 -11.83 46.72
CA MET A 82 -0.49 -11.73 46.88
C MET A 82 -1.04 -10.55 46.09
N MET A 83 -0.36 -9.39 46.14
CA MET A 83 -0.74 -8.23 45.35
C MET A 83 -0.57 -8.49 43.85
N ALA A 84 0.53 -9.13 43.44
CA ALA A 84 0.74 -9.52 42.06
C ALA A 84 -0.37 -10.44 41.54
N ARG A 85 -0.81 -11.44 42.34
CA ARG A 85 -1.93 -12.33 41.99
C ARG A 85 -3.26 -11.61 41.86
N ALA A 86 -3.49 -10.55 42.65
CA ALA A 86 -4.70 -9.74 42.56
C ALA A 86 -4.72 -8.84 41.32
N LEU A 87 -3.55 -8.30 40.92
CA LEU A 87 -3.42 -7.39 39.77
C LEU A 87 -3.30 -8.12 38.42
N LEU A 88 -2.76 -9.35 38.41
CA LEU A 88 -2.51 -10.11 37.19
C LEU A 88 -3.76 -10.33 36.31
N PRO A 89 -4.97 -10.58 36.84
CA PRO A 89 -6.19 -10.68 36.04
C PRO A 89 -6.51 -9.40 35.28
N ILE A 90 -6.30 -8.23 35.92
CA ILE A 90 -6.56 -6.90 35.33
C ILE A 90 -5.62 -6.69 34.14
N TYR A 91 -4.32 -6.93 34.33
CA TYR A 91 -3.34 -6.88 33.25
C TYR A 91 -3.69 -7.86 32.12
N SER A 92 -4.08 -9.08 32.46
CA SER A 92 -4.43 -10.11 31.47
C SER A 92 -5.66 -9.72 30.64
N GLU A 93 -6.65 -9.07 31.26
CA GLU A 93 -7.81 -8.53 30.55
C GLU A 93 -7.42 -7.39 29.61
N PHE A 94 -6.61 -6.44 30.10
CA PHE A 94 -6.08 -5.36 29.27
C PHE A 94 -5.33 -5.90 28.05
N ALA A 95 -4.36 -6.79 28.26
CA ALA A 95 -3.56 -7.38 27.18
C ALA A 95 -4.43 -8.13 26.16
N ARG A 96 -5.47 -8.85 26.63
CA ARG A 96 -6.43 -9.53 25.74
C ARG A 96 -7.28 -8.54 24.95
N GLN A 97 -7.72 -7.43 25.55
CA GLN A 97 -8.46 -6.40 24.86
C GLN A 97 -7.61 -5.75 23.77
N THR A 98 -6.40 -5.30 24.11
CA THR A 98 -5.46 -4.70 23.15
C THR A 98 -5.16 -5.65 21.99
N ALA A 99 -4.98 -6.95 22.25
CA ALA A 99 -4.77 -7.94 21.21
C ALA A 99 -6.00 -8.13 20.29
N ARG A 100 -7.22 -7.99 20.83
CA ARG A 100 -8.45 -7.98 20.03
C ARG A 100 -8.53 -6.72 19.17
N ASP A 101 -8.30 -5.55 19.76
CA ASP A 101 -8.36 -4.26 19.05
C ASP A 101 -7.36 -4.21 17.88
N VAL A 102 -6.13 -4.70 18.09
CA VAL A 102 -5.11 -4.82 17.03
C VAL A 102 -5.54 -5.79 15.93
N ARG A 103 -6.18 -6.90 16.29
CA ARG A 103 -6.63 -7.93 15.33
C ARG A 103 -7.82 -7.46 14.50
N ASP A 104 -8.78 -6.83 15.16
CA ASP A 104 -10.01 -6.34 14.56
C ASP A 104 -9.81 -4.98 13.88
N PHE A 105 -8.64 -4.36 14.05
CA PHE A 105 -8.26 -3.15 13.36
C PHE A 105 -8.41 -3.28 11.83
N GLY A 106 -9.33 -2.47 11.29
CA GLY A 106 -9.65 -2.40 9.88
C GLY A 106 -10.84 -3.27 9.43
N ARG A 107 -11.29 -4.25 10.23
CA ARG A 107 -12.47 -5.07 9.88
C ARG A 107 -13.74 -4.24 9.77
N GLU A 108 -13.95 -3.30 10.69
CA GLU A 108 -15.14 -2.43 10.70
C GLU A 108 -15.08 -1.33 9.63
N PHE A 109 -13.89 -1.01 9.13
CA PHE A 109 -13.67 0.08 8.17
C PHE A 109 -13.54 -0.41 6.71
N GLY A 110 -13.70 -1.71 6.45
CA GLY A 110 -13.49 -2.28 5.10
C GLY A 110 -12.07 -2.06 4.59
N LEU A 111 -11.09 -2.09 5.50
CA LEU A 111 -9.65 -2.00 5.21
C LEU A 111 -9.05 -3.38 4.97
#